data_AF-A0A412IXT6-F1
#
_entry.id   AF-A0A412IXT6-F1
#
_cell.length_a   1.000
_cell.length_b   1.000
_cell.length_c   1.000
_cell.angle_alpha   90.00
_cell.angle_beta   90.00
_cell.angle_gamma   90.00
#
_symmetry.space_group_name_H-M   'P 1'
#
loop_
_entity.id
_entity.type
_entity.pdbx_description
1 polymer ?
#
loop_
_entity_poly.entity_id
_entity_poly.type
_entity_poly.pdbx_seq_one_letter_code
_entity_poly.pdbx_strand_id
1 'polypeptide(L)'
;MGNILGCAIHADYTISLDCYKQGQWLNEGRNHCGKLYLVDIGIPQILHQKCMDIIKVLNKEDIHIPDRPLTTHKSTFGKALMIGGSQNMHGAIHMASLSAYKSGIGTLTLMVPECISNILAIKSDFYMLLQCSDRNGTFSSKAIEVLKQNMNNYSILSIGNGMQKNNVTISLVEQVLKSDKKVVLDADALWAAQKNLDLLKRNETTILTPHIKEMSDLTGINITTILSNPFEIARDFSKEYPSCVLILKSSQTYIAHQGNVYVLDAQNAGLAKGGSGDILCGIVVAMLGQCKDPMQAALCATYLHSQSAKLDIDLASFMPEDIINNIPNTLKRLRS
;
A
#
# COMPACT_ATOMS: atom_id res chain seq x y z
N MET A 1 -1.38 -23.96 3.29
CA MET A 1 -2.71 -24.63 3.28
C MET A 1 -3.47 -24.24 2.00
N GLY A 2 -4.56 -24.91 1.61
CA GLY A 2 -5.30 -24.58 0.37
C GLY A 2 -4.70 -25.15 -0.93
N ASN A 3 -3.75 -26.08 -0.82
CA ASN A 3 -3.22 -26.82 -1.97
C ASN A 3 -4.16 -27.97 -2.34
N ILE A 4 -4.22 -28.31 -3.63
CA ILE A 4 -4.92 -29.49 -4.11
C ILE A 4 -4.12 -30.75 -3.77
N LEU A 5 -4.76 -31.70 -3.08
CA LEU A 5 -4.15 -32.98 -2.71
C LEU A 5 -4.49 -34.05 -3.75
N GLY A 6 -3.92 -33.93 -4.94
CA GLY A 6 -4.15 -34.83 -6.08
C GLY A 6 -5.36 -34.45 -6.94
N CYS A 7 -6.55 -34.36 -6.35
CA CYS A 7 -7.74 -33.81 -7.01
C CYS A 7 -8.58 -32.97 -6.05
N ALA A 8 -9.36 -32.04 -6.60
CA ALA A 8 -10.28 -31.19 -5.84
C ALA A 8 -11.54 -30.90 -6.67
N ILE A 9 -12.67 -30.71 -5.97
CA ILE A 9 -13.93 -30.30 -6.59
C ILE A 9 -13.79 -28.84 -7.06
N HIS A 10 -14.21 -28.53 -8.28
CA HIS A 10 -14.51 -27.16 -8.69
C HIS A 10 -15.98 -26.88 -8.39
N ALA A 11 -16.25 -26.17 -7.30
CA ALA A 11 -17.61 -25.85 -6.89
C ALA A 11 -18.05 -24.52 -7.51
N ASP A 12 -19.29 -24.44 -7.97
CA ASP A 12 -19.94 -23.16 -8.31
C ASP A 12 -20.23 -22.34 -7.03
N TYR A 13 -20.56 -23.04 -5.95
CA TYR A 13 -20.95 -22.49 -4.67
C TYR A 13 -20.32 -23.29 -3.52
N THR A 14 -19.75 -22.60 -2.55
CA THR A 14 -19.24 -23.19 -1.31
C THR A 14 -19.89 -22.51 -0.12
N ILE A 15 -20.45 -23.29 0.80
CA ILE A 15 -21.00 -22.79 2.07
C ILE A 15 -19.98 -23.07 3.16
N SER A 16 -19.38 -22.02 3.71
CA SER A 16 -18.55 -22.11 4.91
C SER A 16 -19.40 -21.86 6.14
N LEU A 17 -19.37 -22.82 7.06
CA LEU A 17 -20.07 -22.68 8.34
C LEU A 17 -19.21 -21.86 9.30
N ASP A 18 -19.79 -20.85 9.93
CA ASP A 18 -19.27 -20.05 11.05
C ASP A 18 -18.09 -19.12 10.73
N CYS A 19 -17.00 -19.71 10.25
CA CYS A 19 -15.77 -19.01 9.90
C CYS A 19 -15.27 -19.47 8.53
N TYR A 20 -14.50 -18.62 7.88
CA TYR A 20 -13.77 -19.02 6.69
C TYR A 20 -12.57 -19.89 7.05
N LYS A 21 -12.34 -20.94 6.25
CA LYS A 21 -11.21 -21.85 6.43
C LYS A 21 -10.06 -21.35 5.57
N GLN A 22 -8.84 -21.49 6.07
CA GLN A 22 -7.65 -21.08 5.33
C GLN A 22 -7.58 -21.72 3.94
N GLY A 23 -7.93 -23.00 3.83
CA GLY A 23 -7.97 -23.69 2.54
C GLY A 23 -8.98 -23.15 1.52
N GLN A 24 -9.96 -22.35 1.93
CA GLN A 24 -10.93 -21.72 1.03
C GLN A 24 -10.45 -20.38 0.47
N TRP A 25 -9.42 -19.79 1.08
CA TRP A 25 -8.93 -18.45 0.74
C TRP A 25 -7.49 -18.45 0.24
N LEU A 26 -6.69 -19.43 0.63
CA LEU A 26 -5.29 -19.50 0.25
C LEU A 26 -5.08 -20.39 -0.98
N ASN A 27 -4.09 -20.03 -1.79
CA ASN A 27 -3.60 -20.80 -2.94
C ASN A 27 -4.72 -21.21 -3.93
N GLU A 28 -4.57 -22.38 -4.55
CA GLU A 28 -5.54 -22.93 -5.52
C GLU A 28 -6.93 -23.13 -4.90
N GLY A 29 -7.02 -23.38 -3.59
CA GLY A 29 -8.28 -23.65 -2.92
C GLY A 29 -9.34 -22.55 -3.12
N ARG A 30 -8.93 -21.28 -3.23
CA ARG A 30 -9.86 -20.19 -3.56
C ARG A 30 -10.52 -20.34 -4.93
N ASN A 31 -9.77 -20.81 -5.93
CA ASN A 31 -10.25 -21.03 -7.31
C ASN A 31 -11.23 -22.22 -7.39
N HIS A 32 -11.19 -23.11 -6.41
CA HIS A 32 -12.07 -24.27 -6.30
C HIS A 32 -13.38 -23.99 -5.54
N CYS A 33 -13.47 -22.86 -4.83
CA CYS A 33 -14.62 -22.56 -3.98
C CYS A 33 -15.79 -21.86 -4.68
N GLY A 34 -15.61 -21.38 -5.92
CA GLY A 34 -16.64 -20.60 -6.61
C GLY A 34 -17.09 -19.38 -5.79
N LYS A 35 -18.41 -19.19 -5.66
CA LYS A 35 -19.01 -18.21 -4.75
C LYS A 35 -19.06 -18.77 -3.33
N LEU A 36 -18.33 -18.11 -2.42
CA LEU A 36 -18.21 -18.55 -1.03
C LEU A 36 -19.19 -17.78 -0.12
N TYR A 37 -20.10 -18.50 0.53
CA TYR A 37 -21.05 -17.94 1.51
C TYR A 37 -20.63 -18.32 2.92
N LEU A 38 -20.62 -17.35 3.83
CA LEU A 38 -20.44 -17.59 5.25
C LEU A 38 -21.81 -17.71 5.91
N VAL A 39 -22.05 -18.81 6.61
CA VAL A 39 -23.32 -19.06 7.34
C VAL A 39 -23.02 -19.09 8.82
N ASP A 40 -23.56 -18.13 9.56
CA ASP A 40 -23.56 -18.14 11.01
C ASP A 40 -24.39 -19.32 11.52
N ILE A 41 -23.79 -20.14 12.38
CA ILE A 41 -24.42 -21.31 13.00
C ILE A 41 -24.53 -21.15 14.53
N GLY A 42 -24.31 -19.93 15.04
CA GLY A 42 -24.49 -19.58 16.45
C GLY A 42 -23.26 -19.79 17.33
N ILE A 43 -22.04 -19.84 16.79
CA ILE A 43 -20.84 -19.92 17.63
C ILE A 43 -20.57 -18.56 18.28
N PRO A 44 -20.43 -18.50 19.61
CA PRO A 44 -20.18 -17.23 20.30
C PRO A 44 -18.89 -16.53 19.86
N GLN A 45 -18.97 -15.21 19.63
CA GLN A 45 -17.84 -14.41 19.14
C GLN A 45 -16.60 -14.43 20.04
N ILE A 46 -16.77 -14.70 21.34
CA ILE A 46 -15.65 -14.86 22.28
C ILE A 46 -14.78 -16.07 21.96
N LEU A 47 -15.33 -17.10 21.30
CA LEU A 47 -14.56 -18.25 20.83
C LEU A 47 -13.76 -17.89 19.59
N HIS A 48 -14.30 -17.06 18.70
CA HIS A 48 -13.55 -16.53 17.54
C HIS A 48 -12.35 -15.69 17.97
N GLN A 49 -12.51 -14.83 18.99
CA GLN A 49 -11.42 -14.01 19.51
C GLN A 49 -10.25 -14.82 20.08
N LYS A 50 -10.48 -16.07 20.49
CA LYS A 50 -9.42 -16.98 20.99
C LYS A 50 -8.64 -17.67 19.87
N CYS A 51 -9.14 -17.64 18.63
CA CYS A 51 -8.47 -18.22 17.47
C CYS A 51 -7.61 -17.15 16.79
N MET A 52 -6.28 -17.22 16.96
CA MET A 52 -5.35 -16.25 16.39
C MET A 52 -5.17 -16.36 14.87
N ASP A 53 -5.65 -17.44 14.25
CA ASP A 53 -5.41 -17.76 12.83
C ASP A 53 -6.65 -17.61 11.94
N ILE A 54 -7.62 -16.79 12.36
CA ILE A 54 -8.81 -16.49 11.56
C ILE A 54 -8.42 -15.56 10.41
N ILE A 55 -8.74 -15.98 9.19
CA ILE A 55 -8.73 -15.10 8.02
C ILE A 55 -9.86 -14.09 8.16
N LYS A 56 -9.51 -12.80 8.26
CA LYS A 56 -10.47 -11.70 8.22
C LYS A 56 -10.58 -11.22 6.78
N VAL A 57 -11.73 -11.40 6.15
CA VAL A 57 -11.97 -10.87 4.81
C VAL A 57 -12.31 -9.39 4.95
N LEU A 58 -11.60 -8.53 4.22
CA LEU A 58 -11.80 -7.08 4.27
C LEU A 58 -13.08 -6.70 3.51
N ASN A 59 -14.07 -6.20 4.25
CA ASN A 59 -15.34 -5.69 3.71
C ASN A 59 -15.53 -4.19 4.01
N LYS A 60 -16.66 -3.63 3.56
CA LYS A 60 -16.98 -2.20 3.80
C LYS A 60 -17.10 -1.91 5.29
N GLU A 61 -17.60 -2.85 6.07
CA GLU A 61 -17.88 -2.71 7.50
C GLU A 61 -16.61 -2.65 8.36
N ASP A 62 -15.48 -3.15 7.84
CA ASP A 62 -14.19 -3.15 8.53
C ASP A 62 -13.43 -1.82 8.39
N ILE A 63 -13.83 -0.97 7.44
CA ILE A 63 -13.15 0.30 7.15
C ILE A 63 -13.90 1.49 7.74
N HIS A 64 -13.13 2.45 8.26
CA HIS A 64 -13.65 3.70 8.77
C HIS A 64 -13.00 4.85 8.00
N ILE A 65 -13.69 5.31 6.94
CA ILE A 65 -13.22 6.46 6.16
C ILE A 65 -13.19 7.70 7.06
N PRO A 66 -12.04 8.39 7.21
CA PRO A 66 -11.95 9.57 8.07
C PRO A 66 -12.95 10.64 7.68
N ASP A 67 -13.59 11.22 8.70
CA ASP A 67 -14.45 12.38 8.55
C ASP A 67 -13.66 13.60 8.09
N ARG A 68 -14.36 14.52 7.41
CA ARG A 68 -13.80 15.81 7.00
C ARG A 68 -14.65 16.95 7.58
N PRO A 69 -14.43 17.33 8.86
CA PRO A 69 -15.21 18.38 9.51
C PRO A 69 -15.06 19.74 8.82
N LEU A 70 -16.10 20.57 8.93
CA LEU A 70 -16.14 21.91 8.33
C LEU A 70 -15.11 22.87 8.96
N THR A 71 -14.83 22.74 10.26
CA THR A 71 -13.90 23.57 11.02
C THR A 71 -12.53 22.91 11.13
N THR A 72 -11.76 22.91 10.03
CA THR A 72 -10.43 22.30 9.97
C THR A 72 -9.46 23.15 9.13
N HIS A 73 -8.17 22.82 9.21
CA HIS A 73 -7.15 23.43 8.36
C HIS A 73 -6.39 22.35 7.58
N LYS A 74 -5.66 22.76 6.55
CA LYS A 74 -4.87 21.84 5.70
C LYS A 74 -3.90 20.95 6.49
N SER A 75 -3.38 21.38 7.64
CA SER A 75 -2.51 20.55 8.49
C SER A 75 -3.23 19.37 9.15
N THR A 76 -4.55 19.46 9.34
CA THR A 76 -5.38 18.40 9.95
C THR A 76 -5.36 17.11 9.13
N PHE A 77 -5.18 17.21 7.81
CA PHE A 77 -5.23 16.07 6.89
C PHE A 77 -3.84 15.61 6.44
N GLY A 78 -2.81 15.95 7.22
CA GLY A 78 -1.43 15.56 6.96
C GLY A 78 -0.68 16.50 6.01
N LYS A 79 0.61 16.68 6.32
CA LYS A 79 1.58 17.39 5.47
C LYS A 79 2.65 16.39 5.05
N ALA A 80 2.61 15.98 3.77
CA ALA A 80 3.45 14.90 3.25
C ALA A 80 4.61 15.43 2.39
N LEU A 81 5.76 14.76 2.51
CA LEU A 81 6.86 14.83 1.54
C LEU A 81 6.92 13.48 0.82
N MET A 82 6.74 13.47 -0.51
CA MET A 82 6.94 12.27 -1.32
C MET A 82 8.25 12.40 -2.10
N ILE A 83 9.14 11.43 -1.93
CA ILE A 83 10.50 11.42 -2.45
C ILE A 83 10.55 10.36 -3.56
N GLY A 84 10.72 10.80 -4.79
CA GLY A 84 10.61 9.88 -5.92
C GLY A 84 10.92 10.49 -7.28
N GLY A 85 10.74 9.67 -8.30
CA GLY A 85 10.95 10.02 -9.69
C GLY A 85 12.40 9.92 -10.15
N SER A 86 12.53 9.79 -11.46
CA SER A 86 13.77 9.83 -12.24
C SER A 86 13.41 10.21 -13.67
N GLN A 87 14.40 10.54 -14.50
CA GLN A 87 14.22 10.95 -15.89
C GLN A 87 13.26 10.02 -16.66
N ASN A 88 13.42 8.71 -16.49
CA ASN A 88 12.63 7.70 -17.21
C ASN A 88 11.39 7.21 -16.45
N MET A 89 11.17 7.63 -15.20
CA MET A 89 10.05 7.18 -14.35
C MET A 89 9.37 8.33 -13.60
N HIS A 90 9.35 9.53 -14.18
CA HIS A 90 8.69 10.71 -13.62
C HIS A 90 7.16 10.52 -13.43
N GLY A 91 6.53 9.65 -14.25
CA GLY A 91 5.10 9.34 -14.13
C GLY A 91 4.71 8.65 -12.81
N ALA A 92 5.61 7.86 -12.22
CA ALA A 92 5.34 7.10 -10.99
C ALA A 92 5.03 8.04 -9.82
N ILE A 93 5.93 8.98 -9.53
CA ILE A 93 5.75 9.96 -8.45
C ILE A 93 4.56 10.91 -8.74
N HIS A 94 4.30 11.21 -10.01
CA HIS A 94 3.15 12.03 -10.40
C HIS A 94 1.81 11.34 -10.14
N MET A 95 1.63 10.07 -10.54
CA MET A 95 0.41 9.30 -10.27
C MET A 95 0.17 9.11 -8.77
N ALA A 96 1.24 8.84 -8.01
CA ALA A 96 1.17 8.76 -6.56
C ALA A 96 0.73 10.10 -5.94
N SER A 97 1.23 11.24 -6.46
CA SER A 97 0.82 12.56 -5.97
C SER A 97 -0.64 12.91 -6.27
N LEU A 98 -1.12 12.58 -7.48
CA LEU A 98 -2.50 12.80 -7.90
C LEU A 98 -3.48 12.03 -7.03
N SER A 99 -3.21 10.74 -6.83
CA SER A 99 -4.05 9.86 -6.02
C SER A 99 -4.05 10.26 -4.55
N ALA A 100 -2.94 10.76 -4.00
CA ALA A 100 -2.91 11.33 -2.65
C ALA A 100 -3.84 12.55 -2.51
N TYR A 101 -3.83 13.47 -3.48
CA TYR A 101 -4.73 14.63 -3.48
C TYR A 101 -6.20 14.23 -3.64
N LYS A 102 -6.51 13.35 -4.59
CA LYS A 102 -7.88 12.84 -4.77
C LYS A 102 -8.38 12.08 -3.54
N SER A 103 -7.47 11.52 -2.73
CA SER A 103 -7.76 10.82 -1.48
C SER A 103 -7.79 11.73 -0.25
N GLY A 104 -7.53 13.03 -0.42
CA GLY A 104 -7.79 14.03 0.61
C GLY A 104 -6.59 14.46 1.46
N ILE A 105 -5.34 14.22 1.04
CA ILE A 105 -4.16 14.77 1.72
C ILE A 105 -4.27 16.29 1.88
N GLY A 106 -3.78 16.81 3.00
CA GLY A 106 -3.84 18.23 3.32
C GLY A 106 -2.90 19.10 2.50
N THR A 107 -1.61 18.78 2.52
CA THR A 107 -0.59 19.43 1.67
C THR A 107 0.47 18.43 1.26
N LEU A 108 1.00 18.59 0.05
CA LEU A 108 1.99 17.69 -0.52
C LEU A 108 3.14 18.46 -1.17
N THR A 109 4.36 18.05 -0.84
CA THR A 109 5.59 18.43 -1.56
C THR A 109 6.19 17.19 -2.20
N LEU A 110 6.64 17.31 -3.44
CA LEU A 110 7.45 16.29 -4.11
C LEU A 110 8.92 16.67 -4.03
N MET A 111 9.75 15.81 -3.45
CA MET A 111 11.20 15.91 -3.56
C MET A 111 11.65 15.09 -4.76
N VAL A 112 12.25 15.75 -5.74
CA VAL A 112 12.52 15.16 -7.07
C VAL A 112 13.88 15.57 -7.63
N PRO A 113 14.48 14.77 -8.52
CA PRO A 113 15.65 15.20 -9.29
C PRO A 113 15.31 16.42 -10.17
N GLU A 114 16.24 17.38 -10.26
CA GLU A 114 16.05 18.64 -10.99
C GLU A 114 15.68 18.41 -12.47
N CYS A 115 16.27 17.41 -13.12
CA CYS A 115 15.95 17.04 -14.50
C CYS A 115 14.47 16.70 -14.79
N ILE A 116 13.64 16.42 -13.78
CA ILE A 116 12.20 16.17 -13.96
C ILE A 116 11.30 17.26 -13.40
N SER A 117 11.85 18.30 -12.77
CA SER A 117 11.06 19.34 -12.08
C SER A 117 10.12 20.07 -13.04
N ASN A 118 10.63 20.52 -14.19
CA ASN A 118 9.84 21.21 -15.22
C ASN A 118 8.76 20.31 -15.82
N ILE A 119 9.05 19.02 -16.03
CA ILE A 119 8.05 18.05 -16.54
C ILE A 119 6.88 17.94 -15.56
N LEU A 120 7.18 17.86 -14.27
CA LEU A 120 6.15 17.76 -13.23
C LEU A 120 5.38 19.07 -13.04
N ALA A 121 6.05 20.23 -13.13
CA ALA A 121 5.39 21.52 -13.05
C ALA A 121 4.40 21.75 -14.20
N ILE A 122 4.73 21.30 -15.42
CA ILE A 122 3.80 21.36 -16.57
C ILE A 122 2.58 20.45 -16.37
N LYS A 123 2.76 19.29 -15.72
CA LYS A 123 1.67 18.32 -15.50
C LYS A 123 0.68 18.76 -14.42
N SER A 124 1.08 19.61 -13.48
CA SER A 124 0.23 20.00 -12.34
C SER A 124 0.78 21.18 -11.54
N ASP A 125 -0.14 22.04 -11.09
CA ASP A 125 0.11 23.18 -10.20
C ASP A 125 -0.27 22.93 -8.73
N PHE A 126 -0.71 21.72 -8.36
CA PHE A 126 -1.29 21.48 -7.02
C PHE A 126 -0.28 21.01 -5.95
N TYR A 127 0.88 20.47 -6.32
CA TYR A 127 1.95 20.12 -5.37
C TYR A 127 3.07 21.16 -5.39
N MET A 128 3.81 21.26 -4.29
CA MET A 128 5.06 22.00 -4.25
C MET A 128 6.21 21.11 -4.72
N LEU A 129 7.26 21.69 -5.29
CA LEU A 129 8.47 20.96 -5.70
C LEU A 129 9.67 21.35 -4.83
N LEU A 130 10.31 20.35 -4.24
CA LEU A 130 11.62 20.45 -3.61
C LEU A 130 12.65 19.81 -4.54
N GLN A 131 13.32 20.65 -5.32
CA GLN A 131 14.24 20.22 -6.37
C GLN A 131 15.59 19.84 -5.77
N CYS A 132 16.17 18.74 -6.26
CA CYS A 132 17.48 18.25 -5.83
C CYS A 132 18.38 18.06 -7.04
N SER A 133 19.67 18.42 -6.93
CA SER A 133 20.62 18.16 -8.00
C SER A 133 20.60 16.69 -8.42
N ASP A 134 20.60 16.44 -9.72
CA ASP A 134 20.57 15.11 -10.28
C ASP A 134 21.94 14.67 -10.84
N ARG A 135 22.09 13.36 -11.06
CA ARG A 135 23.22 12.75 -11.77
C ARG A 135 22.68 11.58 -12.59
N ASN A 136 22.93 11.60 -13.90
CA ASN A 136 22.46 10.58 -14.85
C ASN A 136 20.94 10.33 -14.75
N GLY A 137 20.15 11.40 -14.60
CA GLY A 137 18.68 11.28 -14.56
C GLY A 137 18.10 10.77 -13.24
N THR A 138 18.90 10.68 -12.17
CA THR A 138 18.48 10.23 -10.83
C THR A 138 19.00 11.17 -9.73
N PHE A 139 18.59 10.99 -8.48
CA PHE A 139 19.10 11.77 -7.36
C PHE A 139 20.63 11.71 -7.25
N SER A 140 21.28 12.88 -7.10
CA SER A 140 22.69 12.93 -6.71
C SER A 140 22.85 12.80 -5.18
N SER A 141 24.08 12.56 -4.70
CA SER A 141 24.37 12.47 -3.27
C SER A 141 24.00 13.73 -2.47
N LYS A 142 23.93 14.91 -3.11
CA LYS A 142 23.50 16.16 -2.45
C LYS A 142 22.05 16.10 -1.97
N ALA A 143 21.21 15.24 -2.55
CA ALA A 143 19.82 15.06 -2.13
C ALA A 143 19.70 14.64 -0.66
N ILE A 144 20.70 13.94 -0.11
CA ILE A 144 20.71 13.48 1.29
C ILE A 144 20.72 14.66 2.26
N GLU A 145 21.49 15.71 1.95
CA GLU A 145 21.56 16.92 2.77
C GLU A 145 20.25 17.73 2.67
N VAL A 146 19.73 17.89 1.45
CA VAL A 146 18.44 18.56 1.21
C VAL A 146 17.32 17.86 1.99
N LEU A 147 17.27 16.53 1.97
CA LEU A 147 16.31 15.75 2.74
C LEU A 147 16.41 16.05 4.24
N LYS A 148 17.62 15.98 4.81
CA LYS A 148 17.85 16.22 6.25
C LYS A 148 17.39 17.62 6.68
N GLN A 149 17.64 18.64 5.86
CA GLN A 149 17.26 20.02 6.16
C GLN A 149 15.74 20.24 6.13
N ASN A 150 15.01 19.44 5.33
CA ASN A 150 13.60 19.69 5.06
C ASN A 150 12.62 18.69 5.70
N MET A 151 13.04 17.46 6.00
CA MET A 151 12.13 16.38 6.44
C MET A 151 11.32 16.72 7.70
N ASN A 152 11.87 17.54 8.59
CA ASN A 152 11.18 17.96 9.83
C ASN A 152 9.96 18.87 9.58
N ASN A 153 9.82 19.43 8.39
CA ASN A 153 8.68 20.27 8.02
C ASN A 153 7.41 19.46 7.70
N TYR A 154 7.50 18.13 7.69
CA TYR A 154 6.45 17.22 7.24
C TYR A 154 6.09 16.23 8.35
N SER A 155 4.83 15.79 8.37
CA SER A 155 4.34 14.79 9.30
C SER A 155 4.45 13.36 8.75
N ILE A 156 4.57 13.21 7.43
CA ILE A 156 4.61 11.93 6.71
C ILE A 156 5.67 12.03 5.62
N LEU A 157 6.48 10.99 5.49
CA LEU A 157 7.42 10.83 4.39
C LEU A 157 7.00 9.60 3.57
N SER A 158 6.93 9.73 2.25
CA SER A 158 6.83 8.58 1.34
C SER A 158 8.07 8.54 0.46
N ILE A 159 8.57 7.36 0.15
CA ILE A 159 9.77 7.21 -0.66
C ILE A 159 9.70 5.95 -1.54
N GLY A 160 10.21 6.07 -2.76
CA GLY A 160 10.57 4.92 -3.60
C GLY A 160 9.99 4.90 -5.02
N ASN A 161 8.87 5.58 -5.28
CA ASN A 161 8.21 5.55 -6.60
C ASN A 161 9.12 6.13 -7.69
N GLY A 162 9.71 5.26 -8.53
CA GLY A 162 10.50 5.64 -9.70
C GLY A 162 11.92 6.18 -9.42
N MET A 163 12.53 5.84 -8.28
CA MET A 163 13.85 6.37 -7.87
C MET A 163 15.06 5.68 -8.52
N GLN A 164 14.86 4.46 -9.03
CA GLN A 164 15.88 3.50 -9.46
C GLN A 164 16.71 2.94 -8.30
N LYS A 165 17.27 1.74 -8.54
CA LYS A 165 18.05 0.97 -7.55
C LYS A 165 19.52 1.39 -7.59
N ASN A 166 19.95 2.24 -6.66
CA ASN A 166 21.34 2.71 -6.54
C ASN A 166 21.72 3.09 -5.08
N ASN A 167 22.99 3.42 -4.86
CA ASN A 167 23.52 3.77 -3.53
C ASN A 167 22.93 5.06 -2.93
N VAL A 168 22.52 6.01 -3.77
CA VAL A 168 21.86 7.24 -3.31
C VAL A 168 20.46 6.92 -2.79
N THR A 169 19.70 6.08 -3.51
CA THR A 169 18.40 5.58 -3.05
C THR A 169 18.51 4.86 -1.70
N ILE A 170 19.51 3.99 -1.52
CA ILE A 170 19.79 3.35 -0.23
C ILE A 170 20.00 4.40 0.87
N SER A 171 20.87 5.38 0.61
CA SER A 171 21.20 6.42 1.59
C SER A 171 19.98 7.28 1.96
N LEU A 172 19.11 7.61 0.99
CA LEU A 172 17.89 8.38 1.22
C LEU A 172 16.89 7.58 2.06
N VAL A 173 16.68 6.29 1.74
CA VAL A 173 15.78 5.40 2.51
C VAL A 173 16.27 5.24 3.94
N GLU A 174 17.58 5.11 4.16
CA GLU A 174 18.13 5.09 5.52
C GLU A 174 17.82 6.37 6.29
N GLN A 175 17.94 7.55 5.67
CA GLN A 175 17.60 8.82 6.36
C GLN A 175 16.11 8.90 6.67
N VAL A 176 15.24 8.47 5.75
CA VAL A 176 13.79 8.43 5.98
C VAL A 176 13.45 7.51 7.14
N LEU A 177 14.04 6.31 7.20
CA LEU A 177 13.80 5.35 8.29
C LEU A 177 14.44 5.75 9.62
N LYS A 178 15.51 6.55 9.63
CA LYS A 178 16.11 7.12 10.85
C LYS A 178 15.33 8.32 11.40
N SER A 179 14.35 8.84 10.67
CA SER A 179 13.54 9.98 11.14
C SER A 179 12.59 9.61 12.28
N ASP A 180 11.89 10.59 12.82
CA ASP A 180 10.79 10.47 13.77
C ASP A 180 9.41 10.66 13.08
N LYS A 181 9.34 10.49 11.75
CA LYS A 181 8.12 10.68 10.97
C LYS A 181 7.46 9.35 10.61
N LYS A 182 6.13 9.38 10.42
CA LYS A 182 5.39 8.29 9.77
C LYS A 182 5.92 8.09 8.36
N VAL A 183 6.11 6.83 7.95
CA VAL A 183 6.71 6.50 6.65
C VAL A 183 5.82 5.58 5.81
N VAL A 184 5.83 5.81 4.49
CA VAL A 184 5.33 4.88 3.48
C VAL A 184 6.51 4.46 2.59
N LEU A 185 6.78 3.16 2.50
CA LEU A 185 7.79 2.57 1.62
C LEU A 185 7.13 1.80 0.48
N ASP A 186 7.47 2.16 -0.75
CA ASP A 186 7.00 1.47 -1.96
C ASP A 186 8.15 1.29 -2.97
N ALA A 187 7.96 0.39 -3.93
CA ALA A 187 8.85 0.22 -5.08
C ALA A 187 10.36 0.12 -4.72
N ASP A 188 11.20 0.98 -5.30
CA ASP A 188 12.66 0.93 -5.14
C ASP A 188 13.11 1.14 -3.68
N ALA A 189 12.29 1.76 -2.84
CA ALA A 189 12.60 1.92 -1.43
C ALA A 189 12.53 0.61 -0.66
N LEU A 190 11.66 -0.32 -1.06
CA LEU A 190 11.59 -1.67 -0.47
C LEU A 190 12.85 -2.46 -0.80
N TRP A 191 13.32 -2.38 -2.05
CA TRP A 191 14.61 -2.96 -2.44
C TRP A 191 15.77 -2.37 -1.64
N ALA A 192 15.78 -1.05 -1.41
CA ALA A 192 16.83 -0.38 -0.65
C ALA A 192 16.80 -0.75 0.84
N ALA A 193 15.61 -0.88 1.43
CA ALA A 193 15.44 -1.22 2.84
C ALA A 193 16.02 -2.60 3.21
N GLN A 194 16.12 -3.52 2.24
CA GLN A 194 16.77 -4.84 2.46
C GLN A 194 18.21 -4.73 2.98
N LYS A 195 18.90 -3.62 2.70
CA LYS A 195 20.29 -3.41 3.13
C LYS A 195 20.42 -3.14 4.62
N ASN A 196 19.33 -2.74 5.27
CA ASN A 196 19.31 -2.46 6.70
C ASN A 196 17.89 -2.64 7.27
N LEU A 197 17.43 -3.90 7.29
CA LEU A 197 16.09 -4.26 7.78
C LEU A 197 15.85 -3.87 9.25
N ASP A 198 16.90 -3.79 10.08
CA ASP A 198 16.77 -3.40 11.48
C ASP A 198 16.21 -1.97 11.64
N LEU A 199 16.36 -1.10 10.63
CA LEU A 199 15.72 0.22 10.63
C LEU A 199 14.19 0.16 10.59
N LEU A 200 13.59 -0.97 10.19
CA LEU A 200 12.14 -1.18 10.25
C LEU A 200 11.64 -1.44 11.68
N LYS A 201 12.54 -1.73 12.64
CA LYS A 201 12.22 -1.86 14.08
C LYS A 201 12.15 -0.51 14.81
N ARG A 202 12.11 0.59 14.07
CA ARG A 202 11.89 1.94 14.59
C ARG A 202 10.54 2.07 15.32
N ASN A 203 10.38 3.10 16.15
CA ASN A 203 9.15 3.32 16.93
C ASN A 203 7.98 3.88 16.12
N GLU A 204 8.29 4.63 15.06
CA GLU A 204 7.28 5.30 14.25
C GLU A 204 6.67 4.39 13.20
N THR A 205 5.40 4.62 12.89
CA THR A 205 4.64 3.85 11.91
C THR A 205 5.35 3.82 10.55
N THR A 206 5.51 2.61 10.01
CA THR A 206 5.97 2.40 8.63
C THR A 206 4.96 1.53 7.88
N ILE A 207 4.37 2.04 6.80
CA ILE A 207 3.52 1.24 5.92
C ILE A 207 4.36 0.79 4.72
N LEU A 208 4.42 -0.52 4.47
CA LEU A 208 5.15 -1.10 3.34
C LEU A 208 4.15 -1.67 2.34
N THR A 209 4.34 -1.41 1.05
CA THR A 209 3.41 -1.87 0.00
C THR A 209 4.05 -2.83 -1.02
N PRO A 210 4.78 -3.90 -0.62
CA PRO A 210 5.45 -4.78 -1.57
C PRO A 210 4.47 -5.62 -2.38
N HIS A 211 4.75 -5.82 -3.67
CA HIS A 211 4.26 -7.01 -4.39
C HIS A 211 5.15 -8.23 -4.07
N ILE A 212 4.75 -9.43 -4.49
CA ILE A 212 5.47 -10.69 -4.19
C ILE A 212 6.99 -10.61 -4.44
N LYS A 213 7.42 -10.12 -5.62
CA LYS A 213 8.86 -9.97 -5.92
C LYS A 213 9.56 -8.92 -5.04
N GLU A 214 8.93 -7.79 -4.70
CA GLU A 214 9.50 -6.80 -3.77
C GLU A 214 9.60 -7.36 -2.35
N MET A 215 8.63 -8.19 -1.94
CA MET A 215 8.68 -8.89 -0.65
C MET A 215 9.83 -9.89 -0.61
N SER A 216 10.08 -10.60 -1.72
CA SER A 216 11.23 -11.49 -1.87
C SER A 216 12.55 -10.71 -1.81
N ASP A 217 12.66 -9.59 -2.55
CA ASP A 217 13.83 -8.69 -2.50
C ASP A 217 14.08 -8.14 -1.08
N LEU A 218 13.00 -7.80 -0.34
CA LEU A 218 13.08 -7.23 1.00
C LEU A 218 13.51 -8.26 2.05
N THR A 219 12.93 -9.46 2.02
CA THR A 219 13.07 -10.46 3.09
C THR A 219 14.09 -11.57 2.79
N GLY A 220 14.50 -11.73 1.53
CA GLY A 220 15.31 -12.85 1.06
C GLY A 220 14.54 -14.17 0.94
N ILE A 221 13.24 -14.20 1.25
CA ILE A 221 12.39 -15.38 1.12
C ILE A 221 12.10 -15.65 -0.35
N ASN A 222 12.16 -16.90 -0.79
CA ASN A 222 11.92 -17.26 -2.18
C ASN A 222 10.46 -16.95 -2.60
N ILE A 223 10.28 -16.44 -3.83
CA ILE A 223 8.96 -16.15 -4.42
C ILE A 223 7.99 -17.33 -4.31
N THR A 224 8.43 -18.57 -4.57
CA THR A 224 7.56 -19.75 -4.51
C THR A 224 7.07 -20.03 -3.10
N THR A 225 7.92 -19.80 -2.09
CA THR A 225 7.56 -19.90 -0.68
C THR A 225 6.53 -18.84 -0.29
N ILE A 226 6.72 -17.59 -0.74
CA ILE A 226 5.78 -16.49 -0.48
C ILE A 226 4.43 -16.78 -1.12
N LEU A 227 4.41 -17.22 -2.39
CA LEU A 227 3.17 -17.56 -3.09
C LEU A 227 2.43 -18.74 -2.46
N SER A 228 3.15 -19.68 -1.85
CA SER A 228 2.54 -20.86 -1.22
C SER A 228 1.94 -20.57 0.16
N ASN A 229 2.39 -19.53 0.86
CA ASN A 229 1.95 -19.19 2.21
C ASN A 229 1.91 -17.66 2.46
N PRO A 230 1.22 -16.86 1.61
CA PRO A 230 1.29 -15.40 1.69
C PRO A 230 0.70 -14.85 2.99
N PHE A 231 -0.30 -15.52 3.55
CA PHE A 231 -0.92 -15.16 4.83
C PHE A 231 0.08 -15.28 5.98
N GLU A 232 0.75 -16.43 6.09
CA GLU A 232 1.73 -16.69 7.14
C GLU A 232 2.94 -15.76 7.02
N ILE A 233 3.44 -15.54 5.79
CA ILE A 233 4.53 -14.59 5.54
C ILE A 233 4.14 -13.18 5.98
N ALA A 234 2.94 -12.71 5.63
CA ALA A 234 2.49 -11.38 6.02
C ALA A 234 2.29 -11.26 7.54
N ARG A 235 1.69 -12.28 8.16
CA ARG A 235 1.49 -12.37 9.61
C ARG A 235 2.82 -12.28 10.35
N ASP A 236 3.76 -13.14 9.99
CA ASP A 236 5.01 -13.32 10.71
C ASP A 236 5.92 -12.11 10.52
N PHE A 237 5.98 -11.53 9.31
CA PHE A 237 6.66 -10.25 9.07
C PHE A 237 6.11 -9.13 9.98
N SER A 238 4.78 -8.99 10.05
CA SER A 238 4.17 -7.93 10.88
C SER A 238 4.34 -8.14 12.39
N LYS A 239 4.63 -9.37 12.85
CA LYS A 239 5.00 -9.66 14.24
C LYS A 239 6.46 -9.31 14.52
N GLU A 240 7.34 -9.61 13.57
CA GLU A 240 8.77 -9.31 13.70
C GLU A 240 9.07 -7.81 13.65
N TYR A 241 8.28 -7.06 12.87
CA TYR A 241 8.36 -5.61 12.76
C TYR A 241 7.06 -4.95 13.26
N PRO A 242 6.87 -4.81 14.58
CA PRO A 242 5.57 -4.44 15.18
C PRO A 242 5.11 -3.01 14.89
N SER A 243 6.01 -2.13 14.43
CA SER A 243 5.69 -0.77 13.96
C SER A 243 5.33 -0.72 12.48
N CYS A 244 5.46 -1.85 11.78
CA CYS A 244 5.21 -1.97 10.35
C CYS A 244 3.80 -2.49 10.07
N VAL A 245 3.07 -1.77 9.21
CA VAL A 245 1.86 -2.28 8.56
C VAL A 245 2.24 -2.73 7.16
N LEU A 246 2.04 -4.01 6.87
CA LEU A 246 2.37 -4.59 5.58
C LEU A 246 1.12 -4.65 4.70
N ILE A 247 1.20 -4.16 3.47
CA ILE A 247 0.22 -4.38 2.40
C ILE A 247 0.90 -5.21 1.31
N LEU A 248 0.80 -6.54 1.44
CA LEU A 248 1.39 -7.49 0.51
C LEU A 248 0.45 -7.68 -0.70
N LYS A 249 0.85 -7.09 -1.84
CA LYS A 249 0.08 -7.08 -3.10
C LYS A 249 0.27 -8.42 -3.84
N SER A 250 -0.84 -9.09 -4.12
CA SER A 250 -0.96 -10.28 -4.98
C SER A 250 -2.34 -10.30 -5.65
N SER A 251 -2.74 -11.41 -6.26
CA SER A 251 -4.13 -11.62 -6.73
C SER A 251 -5.15 -11.36 -5.61
N GLN A 252 -4.80 -11.74 -4.40
CA GLN A 252 -5.40 -11.27 -3.15
C GLN A 252 -4.40 -10.37 -2.42
N THR A 253 -4.88 -9.29 -1.83
CA THR A 253 -4.01 -8.39 -1.05
C THR A 253 -4.12 -8.72 0.43
N TYR A 254 -2.97 -8.88 1.10
CA TYR A 254 -2.88 -9.20 2.52
C TYR A 254 -2.42 -7.95 3.28
N ILE A 255 -3.23 -7.51 4.24
CA ILE A 255 -2.94 -6.34 5.08
C ILE A 255 -2.65 -6.85 6.48
N ALA A 256 -1.42 -6.68 6.97
CA ALA A 256 -0.97 -7.26 8.22
C ALA A 256 -0.34 -6.24 9.17
N HIS A 257 -0.69 -6.33 10.45
CA HIS A 257 -0.12 -5.50 11.52
C HIS A 257 -0.13 -6.29 12.84
N GLN A 258 1.04 -6.44 13.47
CA GLN A 258 1.19 -7.11 14.77
C GLN A 258 0.56 -8.53 14.81
N GLY A 259 0.63 -9.25 13.69
CA GLY A 259 0.06 -10.59 13.54
C GLY A 259 -1.43 -10.64 13.22
N ASN A 260 -2.16 -9.53 13.22
CA ASN A 260 -3.50 -9.48 12.64
C ASN A 260 -3.38 -9.40 11.12
N VAL A 261 -4.15 -10.19 10.38
CA VAL A 261 -4.15 -10.18 8.91
C VAL A 261 -5.57 -10.07 8.37
N TYR A 262 -5.77 -9.10 7.48
CA TYR A 262 -6.94 -8.97 6.64
C TYR A 262 -6.60 -9.37 5.21
N VAL A 263 -7.55 -9.98 4.52
CA VAL A 263 -7.43 -10.41 3.12
C VAL A 263 -8.48 -9.69 2.30
N LEU A 264 -8.04 -8.92 1.31
CA LEU A 264 -8.91 -8.34 0.30
C LEU A 264 -8.90 -9.23 -0.95
N ASP A 265 -10.01 -9.92 -1.18
CA ASP A 265 -10.27 -10.69 -2.41
C ASP A 265 -11.05 -9.84 -3.40
N ALA A 266 -10.33 -9.01 -4.13
CA ALA A 266 -10.88 -8.16 -5.16
C ALA A 266 -10.05 -8.29 -6.43
N GLN A 267 -10.03 -9.51 -6.97
CA GLN A 267 -9.33 -9.84 -8.21
C GLN A 267 -9.84 -8.95 -9.34
N ASN A 268 -8.94 -8.16 -9.91
CA ASN A 268 -9.22 -7.29 -11.04
C ASN A 268 -8.01 -7.29 -11.96
N ALA A 269 -8.11 -7.99 -13.10
CA ALA A 269 -7.02 -8.08 -14.07
C ALA A 269 -6.66 -6.72 -14.68
N GLY A 270 -7.58 -5.74 -14.69
CA GLY A 270 -7.31 -4.37 -15.12
C GLY A 270 -6.26 -3.65 -14.27
N LEU A 271 -6.04 -4.10 -13.03
CA LEU A 271 -4.98 -3.58 -12.14
C LEU A 271 -3.58 -4.11 -12.49
N ALA A 272 -3.46 -5.12 -13.37
CA ALA A 272 -2.18 -5.66 -13.81
C ALA A 272 -1.49 -4.77 -14.86
N LYS A 273 -1.40 -3.46 -14.57
CA LYS A 273 -0.74 -2.45 -15.40
C LYS A 273 0.19 -1.58 -14.57
N GLY A 274 1.26 -1.10 -15.19
CA GLY A 274 2.18 -0.17 -14.56
C GLY A 274 1.44 1.08 -14.06
N GLY A 275 1.72 1.50 -12.83
CA GLY A 275 1.11 2.68 -12.19
C GLY A 275 0.07 2.41 -11.11
N SER A 276 -0.56 1.22 -11.08
CA SER A 276 -1.54 0.90 -10.03
C SER A 276 -0.92 0.90 -8.62
N GLY A 277 0.30 0.39 -8.48
CA GLY A 277 1.05 0.44 -7.22
C GLY A 277 1.33 1.88 -6.76
N ASP A 278 1.73 2.76 -7.68
CA ASP A 278 1.99 4.17 -7.40
C ASP A 278 0.71 4.88 -6.89
N ILE A 279 -0.44 4.56 -7.49
CA ILE A 279 -1.75 5.08 -7.07
C ILE A 279 -2.07 4.60 -5.64
N LEU A 280 -1.89 3.31 -5.35
CA LEU A 280 -2.07 2.79 -4.00
C LEU A 280 -1.17 3.50 -2.99
N CYS A 281 0.11 3.71 -3.31
CA CYS A 281 1.05 4.46 -2.46
C CYS A 281 0.51 5.86 -2.11
N GLY A 282 0.02 6.61 -3.10
CA GLY A 282 -0.59 7.92 -2.87
C GLY A 282 -1.83 7.87 -1.97
N ILE A 283 -2.72 6.90 -2.19
CA ILE A 283 -3.91 6.69 -1.34
C ILE A 283 -3.47 6.38 0.10
N VAL A 284 -2.48 5.51 0.30
CA VAL A 284 -1.92 5.16 1.61
C VAL A 284 -1.37 6.40 2.32
N VAL A 285 -0.62 7.25 1.62
CA VAL A 285 -0.09 8.51 2.18
C VAL A 285 -1.22 9.41 2.68
N ALA A 286 -2.28 9.57 1.88
CA ALA A 286 -3.43 10.38 2.26
C ALA A 286 -4.20 9.79 3.46
N MET A 287 -4.41 8.47 3.48
CA MET A 287 -5.11 7.82 4.59
C MET A 287 -4.27 7.86 5.87
N LEU A 288 -2.96 7.68 5.79
CA LEU A 288 -2.06 7.77 6.95
C LEU A 288 -2.02 9.17 7.58
N GLY A 289 -2.28 10.21 6.77
CA GLY A 289 -2.42 11.58 7.25
C GLY A 289 -3.76 11.92 7.89
N GLN A 290 -4.78 11.12 7.62
CA GLN A 290 -6.15 11.35 8.10
C GLN A 290 -6.55 10.36 9.21
N CYS A 291 -5.93 9.17 9.24
CA CYS A 291 -6.18 8.13 10.24
C CYS A 291 -5.19 8.20 11.40
N LYS A 292 -5.70 8.02 12.63
CA LYS A 292 -4.86 7.83 13.81
C LYS A 292 -4.28 6.42 13.88
N ASP A 293 -5.09 5.41 13.57
CA ASP A 293 -4.68 4.01 13.54
C ASP A 293 -4.03 3.66 12.17
N PRO A 294 -2.76 3.23 12.16
CA PRO A 294 -2.07 2.75 10.95
C PRO A 294 -2.78 1.60 10.23
N MET A 295 -3.39 0.68 10.97
CA MET A 295 -4.07 -0.47 10.38
C MET A 295 -5.30 0.00 9.60
N GLN A 296 -6.15 0.82 10.22
CA GLN A 296 -7.27 1.45 9.52
C GLN A 296 -6.83 2.29 8.31
N ALA A 297 -5.69 2.98 8.37
CA ALA A 297 -5.15 3.69 7.21
C ALA A 297 -4.89 2.76 6.02
N ALA A 298 -4.24 1.61 6.27
CA ALA A 298 -3.94 0.61 5.25
C ALA A 298 -5.20 -0.09 4.71
N LEU A 299 -6.16 -0.42 5.58
CA LEU A 299 -7.43 -1.03 5.20
C LEU A 299 -8.26 -0.08 4.32
N CYS A 300 -8.46 1.17 4.77
CA CYS A 300 -9.15 2.19 4.00
C CYS A 300 -8.50 2.43 2.65
N ALA A 301 -7.17 2.53 2.60
CA ALA A 301 -6.45 2.78 1.36
C ALA A 301 -6.59 1.63 0.35
N THR A 302 -6.40 0.40 0.82
CA THR A 302 -6.46 -0.79 -0.04
C THR A 302 -7.88 -1.03 -0.55
N TYR A 303 -8.89 -0.87 0.33
CA TYR A 303 -10.29 -1.00 -0.06
C TYR A 303 -10.70 0.11 -1.03
N LEU A 304 -10.35 1.38 -0.75
CA LEU A 304 -10.63 2.50 -1.65
C LEU A 304 -10.02 2.27 -3.04
N HIS A 305 -8.73 1.92 -3.11
CA HIS A 305 -8.06 1.61 -4.37
C HIS A 305 -8.81 0.54 -5.18
N SER A 306 -9.16 -0.57 -4.54
CA SER A 306 -9.90 -1.65 -5.16
C SER A 306 -11.30 -1.23 -5.65
N GLN A 307 -12.07 -0.52 -4.82
CA GLN A 307 -13.41 -0.08 -5.19
C GLN A 307 -13.39 1.01 -6.26
N SER A 308 -12.34 1.83 -6.33
CA SER A 308 -12.14 2.82 -7.38
C SER A 308 -11.79 2.17 -8.72
N ALA A 309 -11.27 0.95 -8.71
CA ALA A 309 -11.01 0.17 -9.91
C ALA A 309 -12.22 -0.63 -10.43
N LYS A 310 -13.36 -0.62 -9.71
CA LYS A 310 -14.62 -1.22 -10.17
C LYS A 310 -15.35 -0.26 -11.10
N LEU A 311 -14.91 -0.23 -12.35
CA LEU A 311 -15.48 0.56 -13.42
C LEU A 311 -16.12 -0.35 -14.47
N ASP A 312 -17.20 0.14 -15.08
CA ASP A 312 -17.88 -0.53 -16.18
C ASP A 312 -17.16 -0.22 -17.50
N ILE A 313 -15.93 -0.72 -17.62
CA ILE A 313 -15.07 -0.58 -18.79
C ILE A 313 -14.36 -1.90 -19.07
N ASP A 314 -13.94 -2.10 -20.31
CA ASP A 314 -13.16 -3.27 -20.70
C ASP A 314 -11.83 -3.31 -19.93
N LEU A 315 -11.52 -4.47 -19.33
CA LEU A 315 -10.33 -4.65 -18.48
C LEU A 315 -9.01 -4.45 -19.26
N ALA A 316 -8.99 -4.69 -20.57
CA ALA A 316 -7.83 -4.45 -21.41
C ALA A 316 -7.63 -2.96 -21.72
N SER A 317 -8.70 -2.15 -21.70
CA SER A 317 -8.64 -0.69 -21.91
C SER A 317 -8.40 0.11 -20.63
N PHE A 318 -8.50 -0.52 -19.47
CA PHE A 318 -8.35 0.08 -18.15
C PHE A 318 -7.07 0.91 -17.99
N MET A 319 -7.14 2.20 -17.67
CA MET A 319 -5.97 3.07 -17.47
C MET A 319 -5.77 3.41 -15.99
N PRO A 320 -4.53 3.62 -15.51
CA PRO A 320 -4.28 4.08 -14.14
C PRO A 320 -5.06 5.37 -13.78
N GLU A 321 -5.20 6.28 -14.74
CA GLU A 321 -5.96 7.53 -14.57
C GLU A 321 -7.45 7.31 -14.28
N ASP A 322 -8.03 6.20 -14.76
CA ASP A 322 -9.43 5.87 -14.50
C ASP A 322 -9.68 5.63 -13.01
N ILE A 323 -8.74 4.97 -12.32
CA ILE A 323 -8.77 4.81 -10.86
C ILE A 323 -8.70 6.18 -10.20
N ILE A 324 -7.71 6.99 -10.57
CA ILE A 324 -7.47 8.32 -9.98
C ILE A 324 -8.73 9.19 -10.08
N ASN A 325 -9.36 9.18 -11.25
CA ASN A 325 -10.57 9.96 -11.53
C ASN A 325 -11.79 9.45 -10.76
N ASN A 326 -11.85 8.15 -10.46
CA ASN A 326 -12.96 7.55 -9.73
C ASN A 326 -12.82 7.57 -8.20
N ILE A 327 -11.65 7.91 -7.65
CA ILE A 327 -11.42 8.02 -6.19
C ILE A 327 -12.47 8.92 -5.51
N PRO A 328 -12.78 10.15 -5.97
CA PRO A 328 -13.73 11.02 -5.28
C PRO A 328 -15.15 10.44 -5.21
N ASN A 329 -15.61 9.82 -6.31
CA ASN A 329 -16.93 9.18 -6.36
C ASN A 329 -16.99 7.96 -5.42
N THR A 330 -15.91 7.19 -5.39
CA THR A 330 -15.78 6.04 -4.48
C THR A 330 -15.82 6.49 -3.03
N LEU A 331 -15.05 7.52 -2.66
CA LEU A 331 -15.07 8.11 -1.32
C LEU A 331 -16.47 8.59 -0.91
N LYS A 332 -17.18 9.26 -1.83
CA LYS A 332 -18.57 9.70 -1.58
C LYS A 332 -19.48 8.50 -1.26
N ARG A 333 -19.37 7.40 -2.00
CA ARG A 333 -20.15 6.17 -1.80
C ARG A 333 -19.76 5.40 -0.52
N LEU A 334 -18.48 5.46 -0.13
CA LEU A 334 -18.04 4.78 1.10
C LEU A 334 -18.47 5.53 2.37
N ARG A 335 -18.75 6.83 2.27
CA ARG A 335 -19.28 7.66 3.37
C ARG A 335 -20.80 7.63 3.51
N SER A 336 -21.52 7.17 2.50
CA SER A 336 -22.97 6.90 2.54
C SER A 336 -23.26 5.50 3.05
#